data_AF-A0A2Z2PFR5-F1
#
_entry.id   AF-A0A2Z2PFR5-F1
#
_cell.length_a   1.000
_cell.length_b   1.000
_cell.length_c   1.000
_cell.angle_alpha   90.00
_cell.angle_beta   90.00
_cell.angle_gamma   90.00
#
_symmetry.space_group_name_H-M   'P 1'
#
loop_
_entity.id
_entity.type
_entity.pdbx_description
1 polymer ?
#
loop_
_entity_poly.entity_id
_entity_poly.type
_entity_poly.pdbx_seq_one_letter_code
_entity_poly.pdbx_strand_id
1 'polypeptide(L)'
;MSALSGPMLKLGGFLLAHASWIIDDLGPADNYVPQALCLKEGELELNSFEADTQEEAVARGKAFMEVKAAEYDACAFARDGLLRHDGRAIDALIIDLADETGAHVLTMIQPYRRDEQMHLLGDEVFLFPPDRAKDEDGSASLRPLVRAGAQDHSGARETWNRLDGSRQPAPDLF
;
A
#
# COMPACT_ATOMS: atom_id res chain seq x y z
N MET A 1 16.41 12.14 -10.21
CA MET A 1 15.89 11.15 -9.27
C MET A 1 15.28 11.92 -8.12
N SER A 2 13.96 11.88 -7.96
CA SER A 2 13.27 12.60 -6.88
C SER A 2 13.53 11.87 -5.55
N ALA A 3 13.79 12.64 -4.48
CA ALA A 3 13.93 12.07 -3.15
C ALA A 3 12.57 11.55 -2.65
N LEU A 4 12.56 10.54 -1.78
CA LEU A 4 11.29 10.08 -1.18
C LEU A 4 10.82 11.20 -0.26
N SER A 5 9.73 11.86 -0.63
CA SER A 5 9.23 12.99 0.14
C SER A 5 8.30 12.53 1.26
N GLY A 6 8.26 13.28 2.36
CA GLY A 6 7.32 13.04 3.45
C GLY A 6 5.85 12.98 3.00
N PRO A 7 5.37 13.89 2.12
CA PRO A 7 4.04 13.80 1.53
C PRO A 7 3.75 12.50 0.79
N MET A 8 4.70 11.98 0.00
CA MET A 8 4.52 10.71 -0.72
C MET A 8 4.38 9.51 0.22
N LEU A 9 5.19 9.45 1.27
CA LEU A 9 5.11 8.38 2.28
C LEU A 9 3.78 8.44 3.04
N LYS A 10 3.30 9.65 3.33
CA LYS A 10 1.97 9.85 3.92
C LYS A 10 0.85 9.42 2.97
N LEU A 11 0.95 9.72 1.67
CA LEU A 11 -0.01 9.28 0.67
C LEU A 11 -0.10 7.74 0.64
N GLY A 12 1.06 7.08 0.64
CA GLY A 12 1.12 5.62 0.72
C GLY A 12 0.49 5.06 1.99
N GLY A 13 0.77 5.68 3.14
CA GLY A 13 0.16 5.30 4.42
C GLY A 13 -1.34 5.52 4.46
N PHE A 14 -1.82 6.62 3.88
CA PHE A 14 -3.26 6.90 3.75
C PHE A 14 -3.95 5.80 2.94
N LEU A 15 -3.39 5.45 1.77
CA LEU A 15 -3.96 4.39 0.93
C LEU A 15 -3.86 3.02 1.60
N LEU A 16 -2.78 2.74 2.34
CA LEU A 16 -2.65 1.51 3.14
C LEU A 16 -3.81 1.38 4.16
N ALA A 17 -4.12 2.45 4.89
CA ALA A 17 -5.24 2.48 5.82
C ALA A 17 -6.59 2.35 5.11
N HIS A 18 -6.77 3.04 3.97
CA HIS A 18 -7.99 2.95 3.16
C HIS A 18 -8.27 1.52 2.70
N ALA A 19 -7.28 0.88 2.10
CA ALA A 19 -7.39 -0.48 1.61
C ALA A 19 -7.57 -1.49 2.74
N SER A 20 -6.88 -1.32 3.87
CA SER A 20 -7.07 -2.16 5.06
C SER A 20 -8.49 -2.04 5.61
N TRP A 21 -9.07 -0.84 5.63
CA TRP A 21 -10.45 -0.61 6.03
C TRP A 21 -11.45 -1.31 5.10
N ILE A 22 -11.24 -1.27 3.79
CA ILE A 22 -12.05 -2.02 2.82
C ILE A 22 -11.92 -3.52 3.08
N ILE A 23 -10.70 -4.05 3.16
CA ILE A 23 -10.44 -5.49 3.34
C ILE A 23 -11.08 -6.03 4.62
N ASP A 24 -11.09 -5.24 5.68
CA ASP A 24 -11.72 -5.59 6.97
C ASP A 24 -13.26 -5.65 6.89
N ASP A 25 -13.89 -4.91 5.97
CA ASP A 25 -15.35 -4.88 5.76
C ASP A 25 -15.83 -5.88 4.69
N LEU A 26 -14.92 -6.38 3.85
CA LEU A 26 -15.23 -7.33 2.78
C LEU A 26 -15.69 -8.70 3.33
N GLY A 27 -16.70 -9.30 2.69
CA GLY A 27 -17.17 -10.64 3.01
C GLY A 27 -16.16 -11.74 2.63
N PRO A 28 -16.25 -12.96 3.20
CA PRO A 28 -15.23 -14.02 3.04
C PRO A 28 -14.90 -14.43 1.60
N ALA A 29 -15.81 -14.22 0.65
CA ALA A 29 -15.64 -14.54 -0.76
C ALA A 29 -15.29 -13.32 -1.63
N ASP A 30 -15.27 -12.12 -1.04
CA ASP A 30 -14.99 -10.88 -1.75
C ASP A 30 -13.49 -10.61 -1.77
N ASN A 31 -13.03 -10.09 -2.90
CA ASN A 31 -11.64 -9.69 -3.10
C ASN A 31 -11.52 -8.17 -3.07
N TYR A 32 -10.37 -7.67 -2.61
CA TYR A 32 -10.07 -6.26 -2.73
C TYR A 32 -10.04 -5.84 -4.21
N VAL A 33 -10.68 -4.71 -4.53
CA VAL A 33 -10.55 -4.08 -5.83
C VAL A 33 -9.30 -3.20 -5.78
N PRO A 34 -8.29 -3.41 -6.64
CA PRO A 34 -7.11 -2.56 -6.69
C PRO A 34 -7.48 -1.09 -6.89
N GLN A 35 -6.77 -0.19 -6.20
CA GLN A 35 -7.04 1.25 -6.25
C GLN A 35 -5.75 2.06 -6.34
N ALA A 36 -5.77 3.14 -7.11
CA ALA A 36 -4.74 4.16 -7.11
C ALA A 36 -5.25 5.44 -6.45
N LEU A 37 -4.47 6.00 -5.53
CA LEU A 37 -4.71 7.31 -4.94
C LEU A 37 -3.60 8.24 -5.41
N CYS A 38 -3.98 9.28 -6.14
CA CYS A 38 -3.04 10.25 -6.67
C CYS A 38 -3.27 11.65 -6.09
N LEU A 39 -2.19 12.39 -5.90
CA LEU A 39 -2.18 13.77 -5.45
C LEU A 39 -1.99 14.68 -6.66
N LYS A 40 -2.87 15.66 -6.85
CA LYS A 40 -2.75 16.68 -7.88
C LYS A 40 -3.09 18.05 -7.32
N GLU A 41 -2.12 18.96 -7.29
CA GLU A 41 -2.32 20.35 -6.87
C GLU A 41 -2.98 20.45 -5.47
N GLY A 42 -2.70 19.49 -4.59
CA GLY A 42 -3.25 19.41 -3.24
C GLY A 42 -4.56 18.61 -3.10
N GLU A 43 -5.14 18.12 -4.20
CA GLU A 43 -6.36 17.30 -4.20
C GLU A 43 -6.03 15.80 -4.36
N LEU A 44 -6.83 14.96 -3.69
CA LEU A 44 -6.70 13.50 -3.75
C LEU A 44 -7.73 12.91 -4.73
N GLU A 45 -7.25 12.13 -5.69
CA GLU A 45 -8.07 11.41 -6.65
C GLU A 45 -7.93 9.90 -6.45
N LEU A 46 -9.05 9.22 -6.15
CA LEU A 46 -9.11 7.77 -6.00
C LEU A 46 -9.66 7.12 -7.27
N ASN A 47 -8.90 6.18 -7.83
CA ASN A 47 -9.26 5.43 -9.02
C ASN A 47 -9.35 3.95 -8.68
N SER A 48 -10.52 3.33 -8.87
CA SER A 48 -10.73 1.88 -8.66
C SER A 48 -10.65 1.12 -9.97
N PHE A 49 -10.03 -0.05 -9.97
CA PHE A 49 -9.80 -0.86 -11.18
C PHE A 49 -10.62 -2.15 -11.13
N GLU A 50 -11.93 -2.05 -11.30
CA GLU A 50 -12.82 -3.22 -11.37
C GLU A 50 -12.60 -4.00 -12.68
N ALA A 51 -12.65 -5.32 -12.59
CA ALA A 51 -12.58 -6.25 -13.71
C ALA A 51 -13.16 -7.62 -13.34
N ASP A 52 -13.34 -8.50 -14.33
CA ASP A 52 -13.88 -9.85 -14.11
C ASP A 52 -12.92 -10.76 -13.35
N THR A 53 -11.62 -10.43 -13.37
CA THR A 53 -10.57 -11.17 -12.66
C THR A 53 -9.63 -10.24 -11.92
N GLN A 54 -9.05 -10.73 -10.81
CA GLN A 54 -8.04 -10.01 -10.04
C GLN A 54 -6.78 -9.70 -10.86
N GLU A 55 -6.37 -10.63 -11.73
CA GLU A 55 -5.23 -10.42 -12.62
C GLU A 55 -5.47 -9.23 -13.56
N GLU A 56 -6.65 -9.14 -14.17
CA GLU A 56 -7.00 -8.05 -15.06
C GLU A 56 -7.14 -6.72 -14.30
N ALA A 57 -7.76 -6.72 -13.13
CA ALA A 57 -7.88 -5.55 -12.27
C ALA A 57 -6.50 -4.96 -11.91
N VAL A 58 -5.56 -5.84 -11.51
CA VAL A 58 -4.18 -5.45 -11.22
C VAL A 58 -3.45 -4.95 -12.47
N ALA A 59 -3.65 -5.60 -13.62
CA ALA A 59 -3.03 -5.18 -14.88
C ALA A 59 -3.51 -3.78 -15.29
N ARG A 60 -4.81 -3.47 -15.14
CA ARG A 60 -5.37 -2.13 -15.40
C ARG A 60 -4.76 -1.07 -14.48
N GLY A 61 -4.65 -1.37 -13.18
CA GLY A 61 -4.02 -0.46 -12.22
C GLY A 61 -2.53 -0.20 -12.51
N LYS A 62 -1.78 -1.25 -12.88
CA LYS A 62 -0.38 -1.09 -13.32
C LYS A 62 -0.26 -0.24 -14.57
N ALA A 63 -1.09 -0.49 -15.58
CA ALA A 63 -1.10 0.31 -16.81
C ALA A 63 -1.46 1.78 -16.52
N PHE A 64 -2.38 2.04 -15.58
CA PHE A 64 -2.65 3.40 -15.11
C PHE A 64 -1.39 4.03 -14.49
N MET A 65 -0.69 3.31 -13.61
CA MET A 65 0.55 3.84 -13.00
C MET A 65 1.62 4.14 -14.04
N GLU A 66 1.77 3.32 -15.07
CA GLU A 66 2.76 3.52 -16.14
C GLU A 66 2.44 4.72 -17.05
N VAL A 67 1.16 4.96 -17.34
CA VAL A 67 0.74 5.95 -18.34
C VAL A 67 0.33 7.28 -17.71
N LYS A 68 -0.28 7.24 -16.52
CA LYS A 68 -0.97 8.37 -15.92
C LYS A 68 -0.29 8.93 -14.68
N ALA A 69 0.56 8.18 -13.98
CA ALA A 69 1.16 8.68 -12.74
C ALA A 69 1.97 9.98 -12.93
N ALA A 70 2.61 10.16 -14.09
CA ALA A 70 3.35 11.38 -14.44
C ALA A 70 2.46 12.63 -14.66
N GLU A 71 1.13 12.49 -14.66
CA GLU A 71 0.17 13.61 -14.70
C GLU A 71 -0.19 14.15 -13.31
N TYR A 72 0.42 13.59 -12.26
CA TYR A 72 0.17 13.84 -10.84
C TYR A 72 1.46 14.22 -10.10
N ASP A 73 1.33 14.84 -8.92
CA ASP A 73 2.47 15.16 -8.05
C ASP A 73 3.04 13.89 -7.38
N ALA A 74 2.17 12.92 -7.11
CA ALA A 74 2.51 11.60 -6.61
C ALA A 74 1.32 10.65 -6.80
N CYS A 75 1.60 9.35 -6.95
CA CYS A 75 0.57 8.32 -6.94
C CYS A 75 0.98 7.13 -6.05
N ALA A 76 0.01 6.56 -5.35
CA ALA A 76 0.11 5.30 -4.64
C ALA A 76 -0.87 4.31 -5.27
N PHE A 77 -0.46 3.05 -5.47
CA PHE A 77 -1.30 1.99 -6.03
C PHE A 77 -1.34 0.78 -5.11
N ALA A 78 -2.54 0.47 -4.60
CA ALA A 78 -2.83 -0.65 -3.73
C ALA A 78 -3.38 -1.84 -4.51
N ARG A 79 -2.90 -3.03 -4.15
CA ARG A 79 -3.46 -4.32 -4.58
C ARG A 79 -3.23 -5.39 -3.53
N ASP A 80 -4.06 -6.42 -3.57
CA ASP A 80 -3.77 -7.67 -2.88
C ASP A 80 -2.67 -8.45 -3.61
N GLY A 81 -1.93 -9.23 -2.82
CA GLY A 81 -0.89 -10.12 -3.28
C GLY A 81 -0.66 -11.26 -2.30
N LEU A 82 0.17 -12.21 -2.72
CA LEU A 82 0.55 -13.37 -1.91
C LEU A 82 2.06 -13.38 -1.73
N LEU A 83 2.50 -13.37 -0.47
CA LEU A 83 3.86 -13.68 -0.10
C LEU A 83 4.00 -15.19 0.04
N ARG A 84 5.02 -15.76 -0.60
CA ARG A 84 5.34 -17.19 -0.48
C ARG A 84 6.68 -17.35 0.22
N HIS A 85 6.66 -18.06 1.35
CA HIS A 85 7.86 -18.42 2.11
C HIS A 85 7.70 -19.85 2.63
N ASP A 86 8.69 -20.71 2.38
CA ASP A 86 8.72 -22.12 2.82
C ASP A 86 7.41 -22.89 2.54
N GLY A 87 6.83 -22.67 1.36
CA GLY A 87 5.59 -23.33 0.93
C GLY A 87 4.31 -22.81 1.60
N ARG A 88 4.40 -21.81 2.48
CA ARG A 88 3.25 -21.09 3.04
C ARG A 88 2.96 -19.84 2.21
N ALA A 89 1.68 -19.60 1.98
CA ALA A 89 1.17 -18.38 1.37
C ALA A 89 0.58 -17.49 2.46
N ILE A 90 0.91 -16.19 2.41
CA ILE A 90 0.41 -15.17 3.33
C ILE A 90 -0.11 -14.03 2.48
N ASP A 91 -1.33 -13.57 2.77
CA ASP A 91 -1.91 -12.43 2.09
C ASP A 91 -1.12 -11.17 2.44
N ALA A 92 -0.98 -10.28 1.46
CA ALA A 92 -0.28 -9.03 1.66
C ALA A 92 -0.91 -7.92 0.83
N LEU A 93 -1.06 -6.77 1.47
CA LEU A 93 -1.43 -5.54 0.81
C LEU A 93 -0.15 -4.89 0.29
N ILE A 94 -0.07 -4.69 -1.03
CA ILE A 94 1.10 -4.16 -1.72
C ILE A 94 0.77 -2.76 -2.22
N ILE A 95 1.55 -1.77 -1.78
CA ILE A 95 1.43 -0.37 -2.18
C ILE A 95 2.67 0.02 -3.00
N ASP A 96 2.49 0.31 -4.28
CA ASP A 96 3.54 0.89 -5.12
C ASP A 96 3.42 2.41 -5.15
N LEU A 97 4.53 3.11 -4.92
CA LEU A 97 4.60 4.58 -5.00
C LEU A 97 5.32 5.01 -6.28
N ALA A 98 4.75 6.01 -6.95
CA ALA A 98 5.38 6.73 -8.04
C ALA A 98 5.53 8.23 -7.71
N ASP A 99 6.65 8.82 -8.15
CA ASP A 99 6.92 10.25 -8.03
C ASP A 99 6.28 11.08 -9.16
N GLU A 100 6.52 12.40 -9.17
CA GLU A 100 5.97 13.31 -10.18
C GLU A 100 6.41 13.02 -11.63
N THR A 101 7.45 12.19 -11.80
CA THR A 101 7.92 11.75 -13.13
C THR A 101 7.22 10.47 -13.60
N GLY A 102 6.35 9.89 -12.75
CA GLY A 102 5.76 8.57 -12.93
C GLY A 102 6.73 7.43 -12.63
N ALA A 103 7.94 7.71 -12.13
CA ALA A 103 8.90 6.68 -11.81
C ALA A 103 8.50 5.97 -10.51
N HIS A 104 8.55 4.64 -10.52
CA HIS A 104 8.39 3.84 -9.30
C HIS A 104 9.54 4.11 -8.34
N VAL A 105 9.23 4.44 -7.08
CA VAL A 105 10.24 4.83 -6.08
C VAL A 105 10.28 3.95 -4.84
N LEU A 106 9.20 3.24 -4.53
CA LEU A 106 9.05 2.42 -3.33
C LEU A 106 7.90 1.44 -3.50
N THR A 107 8.10 0.20 -3.06
CA THR A 107 6.99 -0.73 -2.78
C THR A 107 6.93 -0.95 -1.27
N MET A 108 5.76 -0.75 -0.68
CA MET A 108 5.45 -1.14 0.69
C MET A 108 4.63 -2.42 0.66
N ILE A 109 4.97 -3.36 1.53
CA ILE A 109 4.24 -4.62 1.67
C ILE A 109 3.82 -4.73 3.12
N GLN A 110 2.51 -4.83 3.35
CA GLN A 110 1.93 -5.10 4.65
C GLN A 110 1.30 -6.50 4.63
N PRO A 111 1.97 -7.51 5.21
CA PRO A 111 1.38 -8.84 5.36
C PRO A 111 0.17 -8.77 6.28
N TYR A 112 -0.87 -9.55 5.98
CA TYR A 112 -2.04 -9.68 6.80
C TYR A 112 -2.57 -11.11 6.77
N ARG A 113 -3.50 -11.40 7.67
CA ARG A 113 -4.41 -12.53 7.53
C ARG A 113 -5.82 -12.01 7.69
N ARG A 114 -6.77 -12.68 7.06
CA ARG A 114 -8.18 -12.42 7.28
C ARG A 114 -8.93 -13.72 7.56
N ASP A 115 -9.58 -13.77 8.71
CA ASP A 115 -10.57 -14.79 9.04
C ASP A 115 -11.97 -14.17 8.99
N GLU A 116 -12.47 -13.64 10.11
CA GLU A 116 -13.66 -12.79 10.20
C GLU A 116 -13.30 -11.32 10.19
N GLN A 117 -12.10 -10.96 10.68
CA GLN A 117 -11.57 -9.60 10.66
C GLN A 117 -10.15 -9.61 10.11
N MET A 118 -9.70 -8.46 9.62
CA MET A 118 -8.32 -8.32 9.20
C MET A 118 -7.41 -8.27 10.43
N HIS A 119 -6.24 -8.90 10.32
CA HIS A 119 -5.15 -8.77 11.28
C HIS A 119 -3.85 -8.47 10.53
N LEU A 120 -3.21 -7.35 10.87
CA LEU A 120 -1.89 -7.02 10.37
C LEU A 120 -0.85 -7.95 10.99
N LEU A 121 0.10 -8.41 10.16
CA LEU A 121 1.17 -9.30 10.58
C LEU A 121 2.52 -8.56 10.46
N GLY A 122 3.20 -8.38 11.60
CA GLY A 122 4.48 -7.67 11.69
C GLY A 122 4.42 -6.21 11.25
N ASP A 123 5.59 -5.65 10.96
CA ASP A 123 5.75 -4.31 10.39
C ASP A 123 5.73 -4.34 8.85
N GLU A 124 5.55 -3.17 8.25
CA GLU A 124 5.69 -3.00 6.80
C GLU A 124 7.12 -3.33 6.35
N VAL A 125 7.20 -4.01 5.20
CA VAL A 125 8.42 -4.27 4.45
C VAL A 125 8.53 -3.24 3.33
N PHE A 126 9.71 -2.66 3.19
CA PHE A 126 9.98 -1.61 2.20
C PHE A 126 10.98 -2.14 1.18
N LEU A 127 10.58 -2.15 -0.10
CA LEU A 127 11.43 -2.53 -1.22
C LEU A 127 11.71 -1.31 -2.08
N PHE A 128 12.99 -1.04 -2.31
CA PHE A 128 13.43 0.07 -3.15
C PHE A 128 13.86 -0.46 -4.52
N PRO A 129 13.69 0.34 -5.59
CA PRO A 129 14.30 0.06 -6.89
C PRO A 129 15.82 -0.19 -6.77
N PRO A 130 16.41 -1.09 -7.58
CA PRO A 130 17.80 -1.52 -7.46
C PRO A 130 18.83 -0.41 -7.72
N ASP A 131 18.44 0.62 -8.48
CA ASP A 131 19.23 1.80 -8.80
C ASP A 131 19.17 2.88 -7.71
N ARG A 132 18.29 2.71 -6.71
CA ARG A 132 18.22 3.57 -5.54
C ARG A 132 19.13 3.01 -4.46
N ALA A 133 20.13 3.80 -4.05
CA ALA A 133 20.88 3.51 -2.84
C ALA A 133 19.86 3.32 -1.71
N LYS A 134 19.98 2.24 -0.93
CA LYS A 134 19.23 2.13 0.34
C LYS A 134 19.61 3.38 1.11
N ASP A 135 18.71 4.36 1.19
CA ASP A 135 18.93 5.55 2.00
C ASP A 135 19.37 5.05 3.38
N GLU A 136 20.49 5.56 3.88
CA GLU A 136 21.19 5.05 5.07
C GLU A 136 20.29 5.01 6.33
N ASP A 137 19.14 5.68 6.29
CA ASP A 137 18.17 5.76 7.37
C ASP A 137 17.30 4.49 7.56
N GLY A 138 17.35 3.54 6.63
CA GLY A 138 16.67 2.24 6.76
C GLY A 138 15.14 2.32 6.87
N SER A 139 14.46 1.17 6.82
CA SER A 139 13.00 1.07 6.89
C SER A 139 12.38 1.70 8.15
N ALA A 140 13.17 1.86 9.23
CA ALA A 140 12.68 2.39 10.50
C ALA A 140 12.33 3.88 10.45
N SER A 141 13.02 4.67 9.63
CA SER A 141 12.77 6.11 9.50
C SER A 141 11.52 6.44 8.68
N LEU A 142 11.10 5.54 7.79
CA LEU A 142 9.93 5.72 6.92
C LEU A 142 8.61 5.48 7.66
N ARG A 143 8.60 4.52 8.60
CA ARG A 143 7.38 4.08 9.30
C ARG A 143 6.61 5.21 10.00
N PRO A 144 7.24 6.15 10.72
CA PRO A 144 6.50 7.26 11.33
C PRO A 144 5.71 8.08 10.31
N LEU A 145 6.24 8.27 9.10
CA LEU A 145 5.57 9.04 8.04
C LEU A 145 4.42 8.24 7.43
N VAL A 146 4.61 6.94 7.18
CA VAL A 146 3.55 6.03 6.73
C VAL A 146 2.42 5.98 7.75
N ARG A 147 2.75 5.77 9.04
CA ARG A 147 1.75 5.73 10.12
C ARG A 147 1.03 7.07 10.29
N ALA A 148 1.72 8.19 10.12
CA ALA A 148 1.07 9.50 10.13
C ALA A 148 0.06 9.63 8.98
N GLY A 149 0.42 9.20 7.77
CA GLY A 149 -0.51 9.18 6.63
C GLY A 149 -1.73 8.29 6.85
N ALA A 150 -1.52 7.10 7.42
CA ALA A 150 -2.60 6.19 7.79
C ALA A 150 -3.59 6.82 8.79
N GLN A 151 -3.07 7.60 9.74
CA GLN A 151 -3.89 8.33 10.72
C GLN A 151 -4.63 9.52 10.10
N ASP A 152 -4.17 10.09 8.98
CA ASP A 152 -4.84 11.23 8.32
C ASP A 152 -6.17 10.83 7.64
N HIS A 153 -6.40 9.53 7.38
CA HIS A 153 -7.66 9.04 6.81
C HIS A 153 -8.79 8.99 7.85
N SER A 154 -9.56 10.07 7.99
CA SER A 154 -10.64 10.18 9.00
C SER A 154 -11.63 9.01 9.02
N GLY A 155 -12.06 8.51 7.85
CA GLY A 155 -13.01 7.39 7.73
C GLY A 155 -12.44 6.00 8.06
N ALA A 156 -11.12 5.82 8.00
CA ALA A 156 -10.44 4.54 8.24
C ALA A 156 -9.64 4.55 9.54
N ARG A 157 -9.53 5.71 10.21
CA ARG A 157 -8.67 5.92 11.39
C ARG A 157 -8.98 4.96 12.53
N GLU A 158 -10.26 4.73 12.82
CA GLU A 158 -10.66 3.82 13.91
C GLU A 158 -10.24 2.39 13.59
N THR A 159 -10.55 1.90 12.39
CA THR A 159 -10.13 0.59 11.89
C THR A 159 -8.61 0.46 11.90
N TRP A 160 -7.90 1.45 11.36
CA TRP A 160 -6.43 1.47 11.37
C TRP A 160 -5.86 1.40 12.78
N ASN A 161 -6.34 2.20 13.73
CA ASN A 161 -5.85 2.18 15.11
C ASN A 161 -6.09 0.81 15.78
N ARG A 162 -7.23 0.18 15.51
CA ARG A 162 -7.51 -1.19 15.99
C ARG A 162 -6.53 -2.19 15.37
N LEU A 163 -6.34 -2.15 14.06
CA LEU A 163 -5.46 -3.03 13.31
C LEU A 163 -3.98 -2.87 13.72
N ASP A 164 -3.48 -1.63 13.78
CA ASP A 164 -2.11 -1.29 14.17
C ASP A 164 -1.84 -1.65 15.64
N GLY A 165 -2.80 -1.38 16.53
CA GLY A 165 -2.71 -1.70 17.96
C GLY A 165 -2.84 -3.19 18.30
N SER A 166 -3.31 -4.02 17.36
CA SER A 166 -3.49 -5.47 17.52
C SER A 166 -2.66 -6.30 16.55
N ARG A 167 -1.60 -5.71 15.98
CA ARG A 167 -0.63 -6.41 15.14
C ARG A 167 -0.19 -7.72 15.78
N GLN A 168 -0.19 -8.76 14.97
CA GLN A 168 0.31 -10.07 15.37
C GLN A 168 1.74 -10.26 14.87
N PRO A 169 2.52 -11.17 15.48
CA PRO A 169 3.83 -11.51 14.95
C PRO A 169 3.73 -11.95 13.48
N ALA A 170 4.59 -11.38 12.64
CA ALA A 170 4.79 -11.94 11.30
C ALA A 170 5.37 -13.36 11.45
N PRO A 171 4.96 -14.32 10.61
CA PRO A 171 5.73 -15.54 10.42
C PRO A 171 7.16 -15.16 10.02
N ASP A 172 8.14 -16.01 10.33
CA ASP A 172 9.51 -15.80 9.85
C ASP A 172 9.47 -15.73 8.32
N LEU A 173 9.51 -14.50 7.78
CA LEU A 173 9.29 -14.19 6.37
C LEU A 173 10.55 -13.63 5.70
N PHE A 174 11.60 -13.35 6.48
CA PHE A 174 12.86 -12.75 6.05
C PHE A 174 14.02 -13.24 6.92
#